data_AF-A0A6N2CRP0-F1
#
_entry.id   AF-A0A6N2CRP0-F1
#
_cell.length_a   1.000
_cell.length_b   1.000
_cell.length_c   1.000
_cell.angle_alpha   90.00
_cell.angle_beta   90.00
_cell.angle_gamma   90.00
#
_symmetry.space_group_name_H-M   'P 1'
#
loop_
_entity.id
_entity.type
_entity.pdbx_description
1 polymer ?
#
loop_
_entity_poly.entity_id
_entity_poly.type
_entity_poly.pdbx_seq_one_letter_code
_entity_poly.pdbx_strand_id
1 'polypeptide(L)'
;MFVKNQNLLKAFLLIGIVSLYSCIEFKEPFEKMPPGQWRGQLYLDQQSTFRPGIGQADVDLSEMAEKIEDNVLPFMFDIGYDENGELFAIFKNADEEVLVTDISFGTDLSIAKDTFTLRFPGTDNFLKGIYAENIMQGFWSVPSRGNYIVPFEAFYGKKNRFELPINAKSEPKIDVDGKWKVTFNPGEENERTSIGEFRQDGTKITGTFINDAGDYRYLEGVVEDDKIWLSSFDGVFAFLFGAKKSADGKLEGFFRSGRHFETSWSAIRAEEVSLKDPRTMTVLTDDFFRFNALDTDGNAVTEADFLGQPTLLYITGSWCVNCKDASNLLSELNKEYGVQVIGIAFERHADVEAALRVVEKYKSDLKLDFPILLGGNLDREVIAASLPSIEGVRAYPTVFFLDSEFEIVDSYTGFSGPATSVYEELVRTFHTITSQLVGHDQ
;
A
#
# COMPACT_ATOMS: atom_id res chain seq x y z
N MET A 1 59.45 11.08 57.54
CA MET A 1 59.01 11.11 56.12
C MET A 1 58.99 9.65 55.67
N PHE A 2 57.92 9.12 55.05
CA PHE A 2 57.63 7.68 54.81
C PHE A 2 56.66 6.95 55.76
N VAL A 3 55.54 7.56 56.17
CA VAL A 3 54.33 6.77 56.54
C VAL A 3 53.08 7.58 56.19
N LYS A 4 52.79 7.76 54.90
CA LYS A 4 51.50 8.34 54.47
C LYS A 4 51.00 7.90 53.09
N ASN A 5 51.66 6.90 52.48
CA ASN A 5 51.43 6.54 51.06
C ASN A 5 51.03 5.07 50.83
N GLN A 6 50.50 4.37 51.84
CA GLN A 6 49.99 3.00 51.65
C GLN A 6 48.45 2.89 51.62
N ASN A 7 47.73 3.90 52.11
CA ASN A 7 46.26 3.89 52.08
C ASN A 7 45.68 4.45 50.77
N LEU A 8 46.38 5.36 50.08
CA LEU A 8 45.94 5.84 48.76
C LEU A 8 46.08 4.77 47.67
N LEU A 9 47.13 3.95 47.73
CA LEU A 9 47.38 2.91 46.73
C LEU A 9 46.39 1.74 46.87
N LYS A 10 45.96 1.42 48.10
CA LYS A 10 44.90 0.42 48.34
C LYS A 10 43.51 0.93 47.92
N ALA A 11 43.24 2.22 48.05
CA ALA A 11 41.99 2.82 47.56
C ALA A 11 41.92 2.85 46.02
N PHE A 12 43.04 3.12 45.33
CA PHE A 12 43.10 3.05 43.87
C PHE A 12 43.02 1.61 43.34
N LEU A 13 43.59 0.61 44.04
CA LEU A 13 43.46 -0.79 43.65
C LEU A 13 42.04 -1.33 43.86
N LEU A 14 41.31 -0.84 44.86
CA LEU A 14 39.92 -1.25 45.10
C LEU A 14 38.95 -0.61 44.08
N ILE A 15 39.20 0.62 43.66
CA ILE A 15 38.38 1.30 42.63
C ILE A 15 38.65 0.74 41.23
N GLY A 16 39.88 0.28 40.94
CA GLY A 16 40.24 -0.37 39.67
C GLY A 16 39.72 -1.81 39.51
N ILE A 17 39.31 -2.47 40.59
CA ILE A 17 38.76 -3.84 40.55
C ILE A 17 37.23 -3.83 40.46
N VAL A 18 36.56 -2.78 40.95
CA VAL A 18 35.09 -2.64 40.84
C VAL A 18 34.64 -2.19 39.45
N SER A 19 35.51 -1.56 38.66
CA SER A 19 35.22 -1.13 37.28
C SER A 19 35.41 -2.23 36.21
N LEU A 20 35.86 -3.44 36.59
CA LEU A 20 35.97 -4.59 35.69
C LEU A 20 34.83 -5.60 35.83
N TYR A 21 33.86 -5.34 36.71
CA TYR A 21 32.71 -6.22 36.97
C TYR A 21 31.35 -5.51 36.82
N SER A 22 31.28 -4.41 36.06
CA SER A 22 30.00 -4.07 35.43
C SER A 22 29.82 -4.99 34.23
N CYS A 23 29.47 -6.25 34.49
CA CYS A 23 28.75 -7.03 33.49
C CYS A 23 27.51 -6.20 33.18
N ILE A 24 27.50 -5.54 32.01
CA ILE A 24 26.27 -5.06 31.41
C ILE A 24 25.51 -6.34 31.09
N GLU A 25 24.66 -6.75 32.03
CA GLU A 25 23.69 -7.81 31.82
C GLU A 25 22.69 -7.21 30.82
N PHE A 26 22.87 -7.52 29.54
CA PHE A 26 21.81 -7.29 28.57
C PHE A 26 20.62 -8.10 29.07
N LYS A 27 19.61 -7.38 29.57
CA LYS A 27 18.30 -7.93 29.93
C LYS A 27 17.73 -8.51 28.64
N GLU A 28 18.01 -9.79 28.45
CA GLU A 28 17.68 -10.64 27.31
C GLU A 28 18.22 -10.15 25.96
N PRO A 29 19.34 -10.73 25.46
CA PRO A 29 19.63 -10.60 24.03
C PRO A 29 18.44 -11.18 23.27
N PHE A 30 17.79 -10.37 22.43
CA PHE A 30 16.71 -10.88 21.59
C PHE A 30 17.28 -12.00 20.72
N GLU A 31 16.69 -13.20 20.81
CA GLU A 31 17.10 -14.36 19.99
C GLU A 31 16.78 -14.15 18.50
N LYS A 32 15.95 -13.14 18.16
CA LYS A 32 15.57 -12.75 16.81
C LYS A 32 15.83 -11.25 16.57
N MET A 33 14.98 -10.58 15.79
CA MET A 33 15.09 -9.14 15.48
C MET A 33 14.75 -8.26 16.70
N PRO A 34 15.48 -7.16 16.97
CA PRO A 34 15.17 -6.27 18.08
C PRO A 34 13.82 -5.57 17.85
N PRO A 35 12.98 -5.47 18.90
CA PRO A 35 11.74 -4.73 18.84
C PRO A 35 12.00 -3.23 18.74
N GLY A 36 11.03 -2.52 18.19
CA GLY A 36 11.06 -1.08 17.97
C GLY A 36 11.17 -0.72 16.49
N GLN A 37 11.53 0.53 16.26
CA GLN A 37 11.38 1.17 14.96
C GLN A 37 12.54 0.86 14.01
N TRP A 38 12.17 0.57 12.76
CA TRP A 38 13.04 0.37 11.62
C TRP A 38 12.66 1.32 10.49
N ARG A 39 13.68 1.84 9.80
CA ARG A 39 13.52 2.56 8.54
C ARG A 39 13.94 1.65 7.41
N GLY A 40 13.00 1.24 6.58
CA GLY A 40 13.24 0.51 5.35
C GLY A 40 13.42 1.43 4.15
N GLN A 41 14.06 0.92 3.10
CA GLN A 41 14.12 1.56 1.80
C GLN A 41 14.11 0.54 0.66
N LEU A 42 13.35 0.81 -0.40
CA LEU A 42 13.32 0.03 -1.64
C LEU A 42 14.08 0.78 -2.73
N TYR A 43 14.86 0.05 -3.53
CA TYR A 43 15.57 0.58 -4.69
C TYR A 43 14.77 0.31 -5.97
N LEU A 44 14.21 1.38 -6.55
CA LEU A 44 13.23 1.31 -7.63
C LEU A 44 13.84 1.34 -9.05
N ASP A 45 15.17 1.43 -9.21
CA ASP A 45 15.81 1.42 -10.52
C ASP A 45 16.17 0.01 -11.01
N GLN A 46 16.40 -0.12 -12.33
CA GLN A 46 16.97 -1.33 -12.94
C GLN A 46 18.45 -1.17 -13.31
N GLN A 47 19.06 0.00 -13.09
CA GLN A 47 20.37 0.36 -13.63
C GLN A 47 21.47 0.48 -12.56
N SER A 48 21.97 -0.68 -12.12
CA SER A 48 23.41 -0.85 -12.31
C SER A 48 23.66 -0.91 -13.83
N THR A 49 24.04 0.25 -14.41
CA THR A 49 24.49 0.55 -15.79
C THR A 49 23.47 1.09 -16.81
N PHE A 50 23.52 2.42 -16.95
CA PHE A 50 23.07 3.32 -18.02
C PHE A 50 23.24 2.80 -19.47
N ARG A 51 22.20 2.97 -20.30
CA ARG A 51 22.31 3.15 -21.76
C ARG A 51 21.23 4.10 -22.32
N PRO A 52 21.59 5.10 -23.15
CA PRO A 52 20.69 6.14 -23.63
C PRO A 52 19.98 5.78 -24.94
N GLY A 53 18.76 6.28 -25.10
CA GLY A 53 18.06 6.35 -26.37
C GLY A 53 16.59 5.93 -26.29
N ILE A 54 15.74 6.82 -25.77
CA ILE A 54 14.34 7.11 -26.18
C ILE A 54 14.01 8.44 -25.49
N GLY A 55 13.47 9.39 -26.24
CA GLY A 55 13.21 10.75 -25.78
C GLY A 55 12.09 10.80 -24.74
N GLN A 56 12.46 11.18 -23.52
CA GLN A 56 11.56 11.69 -22.50
C GLN A 56 11.44 13.20 -22.74
N ALA A 57 10.23 13.75 -22.69
CA ALA A 57 10.05 15.20 -22.74
C ALA A 57 10.92 15.83 -21.63
N ASP A 58 11.67 16.87 -21.97
CA ASP A 58 12.69 17.53 -21.13
C ASP A 58 12.06 18.14 -19.85
N VAL A 59 11.77 17.29 -18.87
CA VAL A 59 11.74 17.68 -17.46
C VAL A 59 13.12 17.31 -16.93
N ASP A 60 13.93 18.31 -16.60
CA ASP A 60 15.22 18.09 -15.96
C ASP A 60 15.01 17.58 -14.52
N LEU A 61 14.76 16.28 -14.39
CA LEU A 61 14.60 15.58 -13.10
C LEU A 61 15.86 15.69 -12.23
N SER A 62 17.02 15.99 -12.82
CA SER A 62 18.27 16.12 -12.08
C SER A 62 18.30 17.35 -11.17
N GLU A 63 17.60 18.44 -11.54
CA GLU A 63 17.40 19.60 -10.66
C GLU A 63 16.43 19.32 -9.51
N MET A 64 15.51 18.37 -9.68
CA MET A 64 14.58 17.93 -8.62
C MET A 64 15.31 17.10 -7.56
N ALA A 65 16.25 16.26 -8.00
CA ALA A 65 16.91 15.21 -7.22
C ALA A 65 18.21 15.63 -6.49
N GLU A 66 18.54 16.91 -6.35
CA GLU A 66 19.82 17.33 -5.74
C GLU A 66 20.13 16.76 -4.33
N LYS A 67 19.17 16.15 -3.60
CA LYS A 67 19.34 15.76 -2.17
C LYS A 67 18.68 14.47 -1.70
N ILE A 68 17.53 14.06 -2.27
CA ILE A 68 16.85 12.79 -1.99
C ILE A 68 16.79 12.02 -3.31
N GLU A 69 17.33 10.81 -3.31
CA GLU A 69 17.39 9.94 -4.48
C GLU A 69 15.96 9.61 -4.97
N ASP A 70 15.66 9.94 -6.24
CA ASP A 70 14.33 9.78 -6.85
C ASP A 70 13.94 8.33 -7.15
N ASN A 71 14.86 7.39 -6.92
CA ASN A 71 14.74 5.95 -7.08
C ASN A 71 14.72 5.22 -5.74
N VAL A 72 14.86 5.91 -4.59
CA VAL A 72 14.83 5.26 -3.27
C VAL A 72 13.52 5.58 -2.57
N LEU A 73 12.70 4.56 -2.34
CA LEU A 73 11.44 4.68 -1.62
C LEU A 73 11.66 4.32 -0.15
N PRO A 74 11.65 5.29 0.79
CA PRO A 74 11.74 4.99 2.20
C PRO A 74 10.39 4.64 2.81
N PHE A 75 10.39 3.76 3.80
CA PHE A 75 9.20 3.41 4.57
C PHE A 75 9.56 3.11 6.03
N MET A 76 8.55 3.15 6.91
CA MET A 76 8.72 2.93 8.35
C MET A 76 7.98 1.66 8.76
N PHE A 77 8.58 0.88 9.64
CA PHE A 77 7.90 -0.24 10.28
C PHE A 77 8.44 -0.48 11.69
N ASP A 78 7.61 -1.02 12.56
CA ASP A 78 8.03 -1.47 13.88
C ASP A 78 8.06 -3.00 13.94
N ILE A 79 9.05 -3.56 14.62
CA ILE A 79 9.09 -4.97 15.00
C ILE A 79 8.60 -5.10 16.44
N GLY A 80 7.77 -6.10 16.71
CA GLY A 80 7.25 -6.39 18.05
C GLY A 80 7.07 -7.88 18.28
N TYR A 81 6.78 -8.23 19.54
CA TYR A 81 6.51 -9.60 19.97
C TYR A 81 5.16 -9.64 20.70
N ASP A 82 4.34 -10.65 20.39
CA ASP A 82 3.10 -10.88 21.11
C ASP A 82 3.36 -11.53 22.50
N GLU A 83 2.28 -11.83 23.24
CA GLU A 83 2.37 -12.44 24.57
C GLU A 83 3.00 -13.85 24.55
N ASN A 84 3.06 -14.51 23.39
CA ASN A 84 3.64 -15.83 23.20
C ASN A 84 5.09 -15.78 22.69
N GLY A 85 5.64 -14.58 22.43
CA GLY A 85 6.96 -14.41 21.83
C GLY A 85 6.98 -14.63 20.30
N GLU A 86 5.83 -14.61 19.66
CA GLU A 86 5.71 -14.60 18.20
C GLU A 86 5.99 -13.20 17.65
N LEU A 87 6.71 -13.16 16.53
CA LEU A 87 7.17 -11.92 15.91
C LEU A 87 6.03 -11.32 15.08
N PHE A 88 5.84 -10.01 15.17
CA PHE A 88 5.00 -9.25 14.22
C PHE A 88 5.73 -8.00 13.75
N ALA A 89 5.28 -7.46 12.61
CA ALA A 89 5.72 -6.18 12.08
C ALA A 89 4.52 -5.28 11.81
N ILE A 90 4.65 -3.97 12.06
CA ILE A 90 3.64 -2.96 11.74
C ILE A 90 4.25 -1.96 10.78
N PHE A 91 3.88 -2.01 9.51
CA PHE A 91 4.27 -1.00 8.52
C PHE A 91 3.39 0.23 8.67
N LYS A 92 3.99 1.42 8.61
CA LYS A 92 3.31 2.68 8.91
C LYS A 92 3.30 3.58 7.68
N ASN A 93 2.13 4.10 7.34
CA ASN A 93 1.91 5.06 6.25
C ASN A 93 0.95 6.15 6.73
N ALA A 94 1.47 7.29 7.19
CA ALA A 94 0.67 8.31 7.88
C ALA A 94 -0.26 7.70 8.94
N ASP A 95 -1.59 7.72 8.73
CA ASP A 95 -2.59 7.18 9.65
C ASP A 95 -2.86 5.67 9.47
N GLU A 96 -2.30 5.04 8.44
CA GLU A 96 -2.43 3.60 8.20
C GLU A 96 -1.33 2.79 8.90
N GLU A 97 -1.77 1.68 9.49
CA GLU A 97 -0.91 0.62 10.02
C GLU A 97 -1.24 -0.71 9.34
N VAL A 98 -0.23 -1.37 8.77
CA VAL A 98 -0.35 -2.68 8.15
C VAL A 98 0.35 -3.70 9.03
N LEU A 99 -0.46 -4.50 9.73
CA LEU A 99 0.00 -5.59 10.58
C LEU A 99 0.41 -6.81 9.74
N VAL A 100 1.61 -7.30 9.96
CA VAL A 100 2.18 -8.51 9.38
C VAL A 100 2.54 -9.48 10.49
N THR A 101 1.83 -10.60 10.57
CA THR A 101 2.05 -11.67 11.56
C THR A 101 2.68 -12.93 10.96
N ASP A 102 2.59 -13.12 9.65
CA ASP A 102 3.22 -14.25 8.95
C ASP A 102 4.71 -13.94 8.74
N ILE A 103 5.49 -14.26 9.77
CA ILE A 103 6.92 -14.02 9.83
C ILE A 103 7.68 -15.30 10.16
N SER A 104 8.49 -15.77 9.21
CA SER A 104 9.49 -16.81 9.46
C SER A 104 10.84 -16.17 9.75
N PHE A 105 11.51 -16.60 10.81
CA PHE A 105 12.88 -16.20 11.15
C PHE A 105 13.70 -17.43 11.53
N GLY A 106 14.95 -17.51 11.06
CA GLY A 106 15.86 -18.58 11.45
C GLY A 106 17.21 -18.53 10.76
N THR A 107 18.16 -19.33 11.24
CA THR A 107 19.52 -19.39 10.71
C THR A 107 19.60 -20.33 9.49
N ASP A 108 20.04 -19.79 8.35
CA ASP A 108 20.41 -20.60 7.19
C ASP A 108 21.84 -21.12 7.37
N LEU A 109 21.96 -22.42 7.65
CA LEU A 109 23.23 -23.09 7.90
C LEU A 109 24.16 -23.12 6.67
N SER A 110 23.62 -22.96 5.45
CA SER A 110 24.44 -22.98 4.21
C SER A 110 25.27 -21.71 4.04
N ILE A 111 24.80 -20.59 4.59
CA ILE A 111 25.47 -19.28 4.54
C ILE A 111 25.87 -18.77 5.93
N ALA A 112 25.53 -19.51 7.00
CA ALA A 112 25.75 -19.15 8.39
C ALA A 112 25.23 -17.74 8.75
N LYS A 113 24.00 -17.43 8.30
CA LYS A 113 23.36 -16.13 8.52
C LYS A 113 21.91 -16.30 8.97
N ASP A 114 21.44 -15.36 9.79
CA ASP A 114 20.03 -15.29 10.13
C ASP A 114 19.24 -14.71 8.96
N THR A 115 18.13 -15.37 8.65
CA THR A 115 17.27 -15.08 7.52
C THR A 115 15.84 -14.89 7.98
N PHE A 116 15.08 -14.14 7.21
CA PHE A 116 13.68 -13.92 7.47
C PHE A 116 12.83 -13.84 6.21
N THR A 117 11.54 -14.09 6.37
CA THR A 117 10.50 -13.80 5.38
C THR A 117 9.30 -13.18 6.10
N LEU A 118 8.87 -11.99 5.67
CA LEU A 118 7.66 -11.29 6.09
C LEU A 118 6.63 -11.40 4.95
N ARG A 119 5.48 -12.04 5.16
CA ARG A 119 4.44 -12.17 4.11
C ARG A 119 3.30 -11.20 4.35
N PHE A 120 3.00 -10.37 3.36
CA PHE A 120 1.97 -9.34 3.51
C PHE A 120 0.56 -9.94 3.49
N PRO A 121 -0.35 -9.47 4.36
CA PRO A 121 -1.69 -10.01 4.47
C PRO A 121 -2.48 -9.81 3.17
N GLY A 122 -3.26 -10.81 2.82
CA GLY A 122 -4.15 -10.85 1.67
C GLY A 122 -3.46 -10.99 0.31
N THR A 123 -2.14 -11.21 0.28
CA THR A 123 -1.38 -11.39 -0.96
C THR A 123 -0.36 -12.52 -0.84
N ASP A 124 0.32 -12.85 -1.93
CA ASP A 124 1.52 -13.68 -1.93
C ASP A 124 2.82 -12.87 -1.91
N ASN A 125 2.74 -11.55 -1.69
CA ASN A 125 3.91 -10.67 -1.64
C ASN A 125 4.68 -10.87 -0.34
N PHE A 126 6.00 -10.73 -0.40
CA PHE A 126 6.83 -10.88 0.79
C PHE A 126 8.12 -10.07 0.73
N LEU A 127 8.64 -9.69 1.89
CA LEU A 127 10.03 -9.29 2.07
C LEU A 127 10.83 -10.50 2.52
N LYS A 128 11.96 -10.79 1.88
CA LYS A 128 12.88 -11.84 2.29
C LYS A 128 14.30 -11.32 2.34
N GLY A 129 15.02 -11.63 3.40
CA GLY A 129 16.36 -11.09 3.58
C GLY A 129 17.18 -11.79 4.64
N ILE A 130 18.38 -11.23 4.82
CA ILE A 130 19.31 -11.53 5.90
C ILE A 130 19.15 -10.44 6.95
N TYR A 131 19.22 -10.85 8.21
CA TYR A 131 19.35 -9.96 9.34
C TYR A 131 20.77 -10.09 9.94
N ALA A 132 21.40 -8.94 10.20
CA ALA A 132 22.69 -8.88 10.89
C ALA A 132 22.75 -7.61 11.74
N GLU A 133 22.81 -7.78 13.07
CA GLU A 133 22.86 -6.70 14.05
C GLU A 133 21.72 -5.68 13.89
N ASN A 134 21.98 -4.49 13.35
CA ASN A 134 21.01 -3.41 13.20
C ASN A 134 20.59 -3.18 11.74
N ILE A 135 20.85 -4.17 10.87
CA ILE A 135 20.64 -4.07 9.43
C ILE A 135 19.87 -5.29 8.93
N MET A 136 18.89 -5.03 8.06
CA MET A 136 18.27 -6.04 7.20
C MET A 136 18.61 -5.75 5.75
N GLN A 137 18.93 -6.79 4.97
CA GLN A 137 19.18 -6.67 3.54
C GLN A 137 18.50 -7.80 2.79
N GLY A 138 17.81 -7.49 1.69
CA GLY A 138 17.11 -8.51 0.92
C GLY A 138 16.33 -7.95 -0.25
N PHE A 139 15.18 -8.54 -0.54
CA PHE A 139 14.27 -8.09 -1.59
C PHE A 139 12.80 -8.18 -1.18
N TRP A 140 11.99 -7.25 -1.68
CA TRP A 140 10.54 -7.39 -1.78
C TRP A 140 10.21 -8.15 -3.07
N SER A 141 9.34 -9.15 -3.00
CA SER A 141 8.91 -9.96 -4.14
C SER A 141 7.41 -9.85 -4.35
N VAL A 142 7.01 -9.78 -5.61
CA VAL A 142 5.60 -9.83 -6.07
C VAL A 142 5.47 -11.01 -7.02
N PRO A 143 5.25 -12.25 -6.51
CA PRO A 143 5.26 -13.46 -7.34
C PRO A 143 4.20 -13.45 -8.43
N SER A 144 3.06 -12.81 -8.16
CA SER A 144 1.99 -12.58 -9.13
C SER A 144 2.44 -11.79 -10.38
N ARG A 145 3.64 -11.19 -10.37
CA ARG A 145 4.26 -10.49 -11.51
C ARG A 145 5.49 -11.23 -12.03
N GLY A 146 5.55 -12.55 -11.85
CA GLY A 146 6.68 -13.40 -12.25
C GLY A 146 7.91 -13.15 -11.36
N ASN A 147 9.09 -12.98 -11.98
CA ASN A 147 10.34 -12.70 -11.26
C ASN A 147 10.46 -11.23 -10.81
N TYR A 148 9.36 -10.66 -10.33
CA TYR A 148 9.35 -9.29 -9.84
C TYR A 148 9.95 -9.21 -8.44
N ILE A 149 11.16 -8.66 -8.35
CA ILE A 149 11.86 -8.39 -7.10
C ILE A 149 12.39 -6.95 -7.08
N VAL A 150 12.42 -6.36 -5.89
CA VAL A 150 12.93 -5.01 -5.63
C VAL A 150 13.88 -5.11 -4.45
N PRO A 151 15.17 -4.75 -4.58
CA PRO A 151 16.10 -4.75 -3.45
C PRO A 151 15.59 -3.87 -2.31
N PHE A 152 15.80 -4.30 -1.07
CA PHE A 152 15.52 -3.49 0.11
C PHE A 152 16.64 -3.56 1.13
N GLU A 153 16.75 -2.48 1.90
CA GLU A 153 17.52 -2.43 3.14
C GLU A 153 16.65 -1.86 4.25
N ALA A 154 16.94 -2.23 5.50
CA ALA A 154 16.35 -1.58 6.66
C ALA A 154 17.37 -1.37 7.78
N PHE A 155 17.21 -0.27 8.52
CA PHE A 155 18.11 0.17 9.57
C PHE A 155 17.36 0.40 10.88
N TYR A 156 17.84 -0.21 11.95
CA TYR A 156 17.25 -0.06 13.29
C TYR A 156 17.47 1.34 13.87
N GLY A 157 16.46 1.86 14.58
CA GLY A 157 16.56 3.09 15.37
C GLY A 157 16.59 4.40 14.56
N LYS A 158 16.47 4.34 13.24
CA LYS A 158 16.33 5.50 12.37
C LYS A 158 14.89 6.03 12.45
N LYS A 159 14.72 7.28 12.90
CA LYS A 159 13.39 7.84 13.20
C LYS A 159 12.69 8.55 12.05
N ASN A 160 13.46 9.07 11.11
CA ASN A 160 12.94 9.89 10.03
C ASN A 160 12.75 9.03 8.77
N ARG A 161 11.57 9.08 8.16
CA ARG A 161 11.29 8.42 6.86
C ARG A 161 12.23 8.95 5.78
N PHE A 162 12.26 10.26 5.60
CA PHE A 162 13.20 10.94 4.70
C PHE A 162 14.35 11.53 5.52
N GLU A 163 15.60 11.21 5.15
CA GLU A 163 16.77 11.82 5.76
C GLU A 163 17.05 13.16 5.06
N LEU A 164 16.69 14.26 5.71
CA LEU A 164 17.06 15.60 5.25
C LEU A 164 18.55 15.87 5.54
N PRO A 165 19.24 16.68 4.71
CA PRO A 165 20.62 17.06 4.98
C PRO A 165 20.78 17.74 6.34
N ILE A 166 21.95 17.59 6.96
CA ILE A 166 22.29 18.22 8.26
C ILE A 166 22.12 19.75 8.23
N ASN A 167 22.24 20.36 7.05
CA ASN A 167 22.11 21.81 6.83
C ASN A 167 20.72 22.23 6.31
N ALA A 168 19.73 21.32 6.28
CA ALA A 168 18.37 21.66 5.91
C ALA A 168 17.85 22.76 6.85
N LYS A 169 17.33 23.84 6.27
CA LYS A 169 16.72 24.91 7.06
C LYS A 169 15.44 24.36 7.69
N SER A 170 15.24 24.61 8.97
CA SER A 170 14.15 24.04 9.78
C SER A 170 12.75 24.51 9.37
N GLU A 171 12.63 25.55 8.56
CA GLU A 171 11.35 26.10 8.11
C GLU A 171 11.20 25.93 6.59
N PRO A 172 10.13 25.24 6.13
CA PRO A 172 9.83 25.13 4.70
C PRO A 172 9.44 26.51 4.14
N LYS A 173 9.85 26.79 2.90
CA LYS A 173 9.51 28.06 2.24
C LYS A 173 8.20 28.01 1.46
N ILE A 174 7.59 26.83 1.39
CA ILE A 174 6.35 26.59 0.67
C ILE A 174 5.26 26.06 1.58
N ASP A 175 4.04 26.45 1.23
CA ASP A 175 2.80 25.89 1.72
C ASP A 175 2.15 25.11 0.58
N VAL A 176 1.95 23.81 0.81
CA VAL A 176 1.26 22.88 -0.09
C VAL A 176 -0.04 22.33 0.49
N ASP A 177 -0.46 22.78 1.68
CA ASP A 177 -1.69 22.35 2.34
C ASP A 177 -2.92 22.65 1.46
N GLY A 178 -3.87 21.72 1.39
CA GLY A 178 -5.14 21.88 0.67
C GLY A 178 -5.30 21.00 -0.57
N LYS A 179 -6.29 21.36 -1.40
CA LYS A 179 -6.70 20.61 -2.60
C LYS A 179 -6.05 21.14 -3.87
N TRP A 180 -5.68 20.20 -4.74
CA TRP A 180 -4.98 20.46 -5.99
C TRP A 180 -5.62 19.69 -7.14
N LYS A 181 -5.84 20.37 -8.27
CA LYS A 181 -6.10 19.69 -9.54
C LYS A 181 -4.77 19.17 -10.06
N VAL A 182 -4.62 17.85 -10.09
CA VAL A 182 -3.42 17.14 -10.54
C VAL A 182 -3.66 16.63 -11.96
N THR A 183 -2.64 16.75 -12.81
CA THR A 183 -2.58 16.16 -14.14
C THR A 183 -1.36 15.26 -14.22
N PHE A 184 -1.59 13.94 -14.32
CA PHE A 184 -0.53 12.97 -14.63
C PHE A 184 -0.32 12.87 -16.14
N ASN A 185 0.93 12.66 -16.57
CA ASN A 185 1.34 12.67 -17.99
C ASN A 185 0.85 13.91 -18.76
N PRO A 186 1.12 15.14 -18.27
CA PRO A 186 0.64 16.36 -18.91
C PRO A 186 1.16 16.45 -20.36
N GLY A 187 0.25 16.64 -21.31
CA GLY A 187 0.57 16.76 -22.74
C GLY A 187 0.75 15.44 -23.49
N GLU A 188 0.49 14.28 -22.87
CA GLU A 188 0.56 12.96 -23.50
C GLU A 188 -0.84 12.38 -23.80
N GLU A 189 -0.92 11.32 -24.62
CA GLU A 189 -2.19 10.68 -25.01
C GLU A 189 -2.96 10.09 -23.81
N ASN A 190 -2.23 9.65 -22.79
CA ASN A 190 -2.77 9.07 -21.56
C ASN A 190 -2.79 10.06 -20.38
N GLU A 191 -2.86 11.37 -20.69
CA GLU A 191 -3.08 12.41 -19.70
C GLU A 191 -4.32 12.09 -18.86
N ARG A 192 -4.19 12.18 -17.54
CA ARG A 192 -5.30 11.91 -16.62
C ARG A 192 -5.37 12.93 -15.50
N THR A 193 -6.60 13.39 -15.23
CA THR A 193 -6.89 14.30 -14.13
C THR A 193 -7.05 13.51 -12.83
N SER A 194 -6.59 14.10 -11.73
CA SER A 194 -6.71 13.58 -10.38
C SER A 194 -6.84 14.75 -9.40
N ILE A 195 -7.17 14.46 -8.15
CA ILE A 195 -7.20 15.42 -7.04
C ILE A 195 -6.04 15.09 -6.13
N GLY A 196 -5.18 16.04 -5.82
CA GLY A 196 -4.19 15.92 -4.76
C GLY A 196 -4.76 16.54 -3.49
N GLU A 197 -4.79 15.78 -2.40
CA GLU A 197 -5.18 16.28 -1.08
C GLU A 197 -3.96 16.20 -0.16
N PHE A 198 -3.43 17.35 0.26
CA PHE A 198 -2.25 17.41 1.10
C PHE A 198 -2.53 18.12 2.41
N ARG A 199 -1.91 17.63 3.48
CA ARG A 199 -1.88 18.29 4.78
C ARG A 199 -0.44 18.53 5.18
N GLN A 200 -0.10 19.78 5.50
CA GLN A 200 1.25 20.16 5.90
C GLN A 200 1.28 20.63 7.36
N ASP A 201 2.20 20.06 8.15
CA ASP A 201 2.51 20.51 9.51
C ASP A 201 4.03 20.73 9.63
N GLY A 202 4.44 21.99 9.51
CA GLY A 202 5.84 22.35 9.39
C GLY A 202 6.49 21.62 8.21
N THR A 203 7.54 20.85 8.48
CA THR A 203 8.26 20.05 7.48
C THR A 203 7.61 18.70 7.20
N LYS A 204 6.59 18.28 7.97
CA LYS A 204 5.86 17.02 7.71
C LYS A 204 4.74 17.29 6.72
N ILE A 205 4.57 16.38 5.77
CA ILE A 205 3.45 16.37 4.84
C ILE A 205 2.82 14.98 4.80
N THR A 206 1.50 14.94 4.74
CA THR A 206 0.71 13.75 4.43
C THR A 206 -0.25 14.04 3.29
N GLY A 207 -0.75 13.02 2.62
CA GLY A 207 -1.77 13.23 1.60
C GLY A 207 -2.13 11.98 0.81
N THR A 208 -2.88 12.20 -0.26
CA THR A 208 -3.26 11.16 -1.23
C THR A 208 -3.55 11.80 -2.59
N PHE A 209 -3.67 10.96 -3.61
CA PHE A 209 -4.17 11.35 -4.92
C PHE A 209 -5.44 10.54 -5.24
N ILE A 210 -6.50 11.22 -5.66
CA ILE A 210 -7.81 10.63 -5.98
C ILE A 210 -8.03 10.72 -7.48
N ASN A 211 -8.44 9.62 -8.11
CA ASN A 211 -8.76 9.54 -9.53
C ASN A 211 -10.07 8.75 -9.74
N ASP A 212 -10.51 8.64 -11.00
CA ASP A 212 -11.77 7.95 -11.37
C ASP A 212 -11.86 6.48 -10.89
N ALA A 213 -10.73 5.82 -10.57
CA ALA A 213 -10.69 4.42 -10.13
C ALA A 213 -10.55 4.26 -8.61
N GLY A 214 -10.21 5.31 -7.87
CA GLY A 214 -9.96 5.26 -6.43
C GLY A 214 -8.85 6.22 -6.02
N ASP A 215 -8.06 5.85 -5.02
CA ASP A 215 -6.99 6.70 -4.52
C ASP A 215 -5.66 5.96 -4.29
N TYR A 216 -4.63 6.74 -3.94
CA TYR A 216 -3.26 6.26 -3.74
C TYR A 216 -2.90 6.03 -2.27
N ARG A 217 -3.92 6.00 -1.40
CA ARG A 217 -3.84 5.77 0.04
C ARG A 217 -2.91 6.75 0.74
N TYR A 218 -2.68 6.45 2.00
CA TYR A 218 -1.94 7.26 2.96
C TYR A 218 -0.50 7.46 2.52
N LEU A 219 -0.16 8.65 2.02
CA LEU A 219 1.21 9.08 1.75
C LEU A 219 1.75 9.86 2.94
N GLU A 220 3.01 9.64 3.29
CA GLU A 220 3.73 10.42 4.30
C GLU A 220 5.08 10.87 3.76
N GLY A 221 5.51 12.06 4.14
CA GLY A 221 6.85 12.52 3.82
C GLY A 221 7.17 13.90 4.35
N VAL A 222 7.98 14.63 3.59
CA VAL A 222 8.63 15.87 4.05
C VAL A 222 8.60 16.99 3.02
N VAL A 223 8.64 18.23 3.54
CA VAL A 223 8.84 19.46 2.79
C VAL A 223 10.21 20.04 3.15
N GLU A 224 11.05 20.30 2.14
CA GLU A 224 12.33 21.01 2.29
C GLU A 224 12.41 22.13 1.25
N ASP A 225 12.56 23.37 1.71
CA ASP A 225 12.64 24.56 0.85
C ASP A 225 11.40 24.71 -0.05
N ASP A 226 11.55 24.43 -1.35
CA ASP A 226 10.51 24.46 -2.38
C ASP A 226 10.18 23.06 -2.93
N LYS A 227 10.62 22.00 -2.25
CA LYS A 227 10.45 20.61 -2.67
C LYS A 227 9.65 19.80 -1.65
N ILE A 228 8.90 18.82 -2.15
CA ILE A 228 8.15 17.85 -1.38
C ILE A 228 8.51 16.43 -1.82
N TRP A 229 8.55 15.50 -0.86
CA TRP A 229 8.63 14.08 -1.13
C TRP A 229 7.62 13.35 -0.27
N LEU A 230 7.00 12.32 -0.84
CA LEU A 230 5.96 11.51 -0.22
C LEU A 230 6.20 10.05 -0.61
N SER A 231 6.03 9.12 0.32
CA SER A 231 6.07 7.70 0.02
C SER A 231 5.02 6.91 0.79
N SER A 232 4.70 5.73 0.25
CA SER A 232 3.89 4.72 0.92
C SER A 232 4.37 3.33 0.52
N PHE A 233 4.38 2.43 1.50
CA PHE A 233 4.65 1.01 1.28
C PHE A 233 3.81 0.16 2.23
N ASP A 234 2.90 -0.64 1.67
CA ASP A 234 1.99 -1.53 2.40
C ASP A 234 2.21 -3.02 2.03
N GLY A 235 3.23 -3.29 1.21
CA GLY A 235 3.52 -4.61 0.65
C GLY A 235 2.85 -4.93 -0.67
N VAL A 236 1.90 -4.11 -1.12
CA VAL A 236 1.22 -4.19 -2.42
C VAL A 236 1.56 -2.98 -3.28
N PHE A 237 1.38 -1.78 -2.73
CA PHE A 237 1.83 -0.52 -3.26
C PHE A 237 3.24 -0.18 -2.74
N ALA A 238 4.02 0.37 -3.65
CA ALA A 238 5.36 0.91 -3.41
C ALA A 238 5.41 2.25 -4.15
N PHE A 239 4.86 3.29 -3.54
CA PHE A 239 4.73 4.61 -4.13
C PHE A 239 5.79 5.58 -3.65
N LEU A 240 6.39 6.29 -4.60
CA LEU A 240 7.32 7.40 -4.34
C LEU A 240 6.92 8.59 -5.21
N PHE A 241 6.69 9.73 -4.57
CA PHE A 241 6.40 11.00 -5.21
C PHE A 241 7.47 12.01 -4.82
N GLY A 242 7.84 12.85 -5.78
CA GLY A 242 8.59 14.07 -5.53
C GLY A 242 8.01 15.20 -6.36
N ALA A 243 7.99 16.40 -5.82
CA ALA A 243 7.60 17.60 -6.56
C ALA A 243 8.38 18.83 -6.10
N LYS A 244 8.45 19.81 -6.99
CA LYS A 244 8.96 21.15 -6.71
C LYS A 244 7.84 22.15 -6.94
N LYS A 245 7.72 23.14 -6.07
CA LYS A 245 6.80 24.24 -6.24
C LYS A 245 7.49 25.36 -7.00
N SER A 246 6.94 25.72 -8.16
CA SER A 246 7.44 26.80 -8.98
C SER A 246 7.04 28.18 -8.41
N ALA A 247 7.71 29.24 -8.88
CA ALA A 247 7.42 30.62 -8.46
C ALA A 247 6.00 31.09 -8.83
N ASP A 248 5.39 30.51 -9.88
CA ASP A 248 3.99 30.76 -10.25
C ASP A 248 2.99 29.94 -9.42
N GLY A 249 3.47 29.15 -8.44
CA GLY A 249 2.65 28.46 -7.45
C GLY A 249 2.19 27.06 -7.84
N LYS A 250 2.63 26.54 -8.98
CA LYS A 250 2.34 25.16 -9.43
C LYS A 250 3.25 24.16 -8.74
N LEU A 251 2.80 22.91 -8.65
CA LEU A 251 3.65 21.77 -8.34
C LEU A 251 3.96 21.03 -9.63
N GLU A 252 5.21 20.65 -9.82
CA GLU A 252 5.63 19.77 -10.92
C GLU A 252 6.50 18.69 -10.32
N GLY A 253 6.31 17.45 -10.76
CA GLY A 253 6.84 16.30 -10.05
C GLY A 253 6.89 15.01 -10.84
N PHE A 254 7.38 13.98 -10.15
CA PHE A 254 7.41 12.60 -10.60
C PHE A 254 6.62 11.69 -9.65
N PHE A 255 6.20 10.55 -10.17
CA PHE A 255 5.60 9.46 -9.43
C PHE A 255 6.20 8.14 -9.91
N ARG A 256 6.63 7.29 -8.98
CA ARG A 256 7.05 5.91 -9.23
C ARG A 256 6.19 4.92 -8.46
N SER A 257 5.84 3.82 -9.13
CA SER A 257 5.15 2.67 -8.54
C SER A 257 6.01 1.41 -8.74
N GLY A 258 6.72 1.04 -7.68
CA GLY A 258 7.79 0.05 -7.75
C GLY A 258 8.81 0.35 -8.85
N ARG A 259 9.53 -0.68 -9.30
CA ARG A 259 10.48 -0.61 -10.43
C ARG A 259 9.88 -0.70 -11.84
N HIS A 260 8.55 -0.61 -11.98
CA HIS A 260 7.87 -0.92 -13.26
C HIS A 260 7.07 0.24 -13.86
N PHE A 261 6.86 1.31 -13.10
CA PHE A 261 6.06 2.44 -13.56
C PHE A 261 6.64 3.75 -13.04
N GLU A 262 6.75 4.71 -13.95
CA GLU A 262 7.17 6.08 -13.69
C GLU A 262 6.36 7.03 -14.58
N THR A 263 6.04 8.22 -14.06
CA THR A 263 5.27 9.26 -14.77
C THR A 263 5.58 10.63 -14.16
N SER A 264 5.43 11.69 -14.96
CA SER A 264 5.42 13.06 -14.46
C SER A 264 4.00 13.48 -14.05
N TRP A 265 3.91 14.45 -13.17
CA TRP A 265 2.64 15.10 -12.83
C TRP A 265 2.84 16.58 -12.60
N SER A 266 1.77 17.34 -12.82
CA SER A 266 1.69 18.75 -12.48
C SER A 266 0.43 19.01 -11.67
N ALA A 267 0.42 20.06 -10.85
CA ALA A 267 -0.75 20.43 -10.09
C ALA A 267 -0.91 21.93 -9.91
N ILE A 268 -2.17 22.36 -9.94
CA ILE A 268 -2.61 23.72 -9.62
C ILE A 268 -3.59 23.67 -8.46
N ARG A 269 -3.55 24.64 -7.54
CA ARG A 269 -4.53 24.73 -6.44
C ARG A 269 -5.93 24.83 -7.01
N ALA A 270 -6.83 24.01 -6.48
CA ALA A 270 -8.24 23.99 -6.89
C ALA A 270 -9.09 23.43 -5.75
N GLU A 271 -10.10 24.19 -5.32
CA GLU A 271 -11.07 23.74 -4.31
C GLU A 271 -12.05 22.72 -4.89
N GLU A 272 -12.41 22.89 -6.16
CA GLU A 272 -13.39 22.07 -6.86
C GLU A 272 -12.73 21.41 -8.09
N VAL A 273 -12.73 20.09 -8.11
CA VAL A 273 -12.23 19.28 -9.22
C VAL A 273 -13.25 18.17 -9.47
N SER A 274 -13.82 18.15 -10.68
CA SER A 274 -14.78 17.12 -11.07
C SER A 274 -14.04 15.90 -11.63
N LEU A 275 -14.29 14.75 -11.02
CA LEU A 275 -13.99 13.43 -11.56
C LEU A 275 -15.25 12.85 -12.22
N LYS A 276 -15.11 11.73 -12.94
CA LYS A 276 -16.27 11.06 -13.54
C LYS A 276 -17.18 10.51 -12.45
N ASP A 277 -18.49 10.52 -12.72
CA ASP A 277 -19.46 9.89 -11.82
C ASP A 277 -19.27 8.35 -11.87
N PRO A 278 -18.86 7.72 -10.75
CA PRO A 278 -18.57 6.29 -10.69
C PRO A 278 -19.78 5.41 -11.02
N ARG A 279 -21.01 5.93 -10.89
CA ARG A 279 -22.25 5.22 -11.21
C ARG A 279 -22.56 5.16 -12.70
N THR A 280 -21.90 5.99 -13.49
CA THR A 280 -22.08 6.07 -14.95
C THR A 280 -20.93 5.44 -15.73
N MET A 281 -19.90 4.98 -15.03
CA MET A 281 -18.67 4.52 -15.66
C MET A 281 -18.78 3.11 -16.23
N THR A 282 -19.60 2.22 -15.67
CA THR A 282 -19.77 0.87 -16.21
C THR A 282 -20.73 0.89 -17.40
N VAL A 283 -20.39 0.16 -18.46
CA VAL A 283 -21.26 -0.02 -19.63
C VAL A 283 -21.85 -1.41 -19.58
N LEU A 284 -23.17 -1.49 -19.45
CA LEU A 284 -23.93 -2.73 -19.41
C LEU A 284 -24.28 -3.19 -20.83
N THR A 285 -24.18 -4.48 -21.07
CA THR A 285 -24.63 -5.15 -22.32
C THR A 285 -25.91 -5.95 -22.12
N ASP A 286 -26.26 -6.26 -20.87
CA ASP A 286 -27.47 -6.94 -20.41
C ASP A 286 -27.87 -6.33 -19.06
N ASP A 287 -29.17 -6.22 -18.80
CA ASP A 287 -29.70 -5.74 -17.52
C ASP A 287 -29.60 -6.82 -16.44
N PHE A 288 -29.51 -8.10 -16.83
CA PHE A 288 -29.30 -9.22 -15.92
C PHE A 288 -27.81 -9.54 -15.76
N PHE A 289 -27.31 -9.63 -14.53
CA PHE A 289 -25.90 -9.88 -14.26
C PHE A 289 -25.56 -11.37 -14.34
N ARG A 290 -24.78 -11.76 -15.37
CA ARG A 290 -24.30 -13.13 -15.57
C ARG A 290 -22.83 -13.23 -15.24
N PHE A 291 -22.44 -14.36 -14.66
CA PHE A 291 -21.01 -14.65 -14.49
C PHE A 291 -20.68 -16.14 -14.56
N ASN A 292 -19.43 -16.43 -14.91
CA ASN A 292 -18.84 -17.75 -14.76
C ASN A 292 -17.59 -17.63 -13.89
N ALA A 293 -17.56 -18.36 -12.76
CA ALA A 293 -16.43 -18.32 -11.84
C ALA A 293 -16.19 -19.70 -11.19
N LEU A 294 -15.09 -19.81 -10.45
CA LEU A 294 -14.78 -20.96 -9.61
C LEU A 294 -14.84 -20.59 -8.12
N ASP A 295 -15.35 -21.46 -7.27
CA ASP A 295 -15.17 -21.34 -5.82
C ASP A 295 -13.72 -21.69 -5.41
N THR A 296 -13.39 -21.57 -4.12
CA THR A 296 -12.03 -21.84 -3.62
C THR A 296 -11.63 -23.31 -3.64
N ASP A 297 -12.60 -24.23 -3.84
CA ASP A 297 -12.38 -25.66 -4.07
C ASP A 297 -12.24 -25.99 -5.58
N GLY A 298 -12.43 -25.01 -6.46
CA GLY A 298 -12.34 -25.16 -7.91
C GLY A 298 -13.62 -25.65 -8.60
N ASN A 299 -14.77 -25.64 -7.92
CA ASN A 299 -16.06 -25.96 -8.52
C ASN A 299 -16.60 -24.76 -9.31
N ALA A 300 -17.26 -25.04 -10.44
CA ALA A 300 -17.93 -24.00 -11.22
C ALA A 300 -19.15 -23.45 -10.47
N VAL A 301 -19.27 -22.13 -10.45
CA VAL A 301 -20.34 -21.36 -9.80
C VAL A 301 -20.83 -20.28 -10.77
N THR A 302 -22.14 -20.06 -10.82
CA THR A 302 -22.76 -19.01 -11.65
C THR A 302 -23.80 -18.22 -10.86
N GLU A 303 -24.42 -17.23 -11.50
CA GLU A 303 -25.47 -16.42 -10.85
C GLU A 303 -26.67 -17.24 -10.36
N ALA A 304 -26.94 -18.39 -10.98
CA ALA A 304 -28.07 -19.24 -10.62
C ALA A 304 -27.96 -19.80 -9.19
N ASP A 305 -26.74 -19.90 -8.65
CA ASP A 305 -26.46 -20.38 -7.29
C ASP A 305 -26.83 -19.36 -6.20
N PHE A 306 -27.16 -18.12 -6.60
CA PHE A 306 -27.30 -16.98 -5.69
C PHE A 306 -28.66 -16.26 -5.75
N LEU A 307 -29.56 -16.70 -6.62
CA LEU A 307 -30.91 -16.13 -6.76
C LEU A 307 -31.73 -16.17 -5.45
N GLY A 308 -32.68 -15.26 -5.32
CA GLY A 308 -33.66 -15.20 -4.24
C GLY A 308 -33.31 -14.24 -3.10
N GLN A 309 -32.19 -13.54 -3.18
CA GLN A 309 -31.80 -12.49 -2.23
C GLN A 309 -31.13 -11.31 -2.96
N PRO A 310 -31.41 -10.06 -2.56
CA PRO A 310 -30.66 -8.93 -3.09
C PRO A 310 -29.17 -9.05 -2.77
N THR A 311 -28.34 -8.68 -3.74
CA THR A 311 -26.92 -9.02 -3.74
C THR A 311 -26.04 -7.81 -4.08
N LEU A 312 -25.00 -7.59 -3.28
CA LEU A 312 -23.88 -6.71 -3.61
C LEU A 312 -22.77 -7.57 -4.23
N LEU A 313 -22.71 -7.59 -5.56
CA LEU A 313 -21.66 -8.29 -6.28
C LEU A 313 -20.54 -7.32 -6.61
N TYR A 314 -19.29 -7.65 -6.33
CA TYR A 314 -18.18 -6.78 -6.69
C TYR A 314 -17.03 -7.51 -7.39
N ILE A 315 -16.51 -6.86 -8.41
CA ILE A 315 -15.33 -7.29 -9.14
C ILE A 315 -14.11 -6.85 -8.34
N THR A 316 -13.20 -7.77 -8.05
CA THR A 316 -12.08 -7.56 -7.12
C THR A 316 -10.78 -8.22 -7.62
N GLY A 317 -9.71 -8.09 -6.85
CA GLY A 317 -8.46 -8.82 -7.01
C GLY A 317 -7.58 -8.62 -5.79
N SER A 318 -6.85 -9.65 -5.37
CA SER A 318 -5.99 -9.64 -4.17
C SER A 318 -4.92 -8.54 -4.19
N TRP A 319 -4.53 -8.13 -5.39
CA TRP A 319 -3.51 -7.12 -5.67
C TRP A 319 -4.03 -5.67 -5.62
N CYS A 320 -5.32 -5.47 -5.37
CA CYS A 320 -6.01 -4.18 -5.40
C CYS A 320 -6.30 -3.70 -3.97
N VAL A 321 -5.57 -2.70 -3.49
CA VAL A 321 -5.71 -2.23 -2.11
C VAL A 321 -7.04 -1.50 -1.88
N ASN A 322 -7.56 -0.78 -2.87
CA ASN A 322 -8.89 -0.16 -2.79
C ASN A 322 -10.01 -1.21 -2.71
N CYS A 323 -9.78 -2.40 -3.26
CA CYS A 323 -10.72 -3.52 -3.15
C CYS A 323 -10.77 -4.09 -1.72
N LYS A 324 -9.68 -3.98 -0.95
CA LYS A 324 -9.66 -4.32 0.49
C LYS A 324 -10.55 -3.37 1.29
N ASP A 325 -10.46 -2.07 1.04
CA ASP A 325 -11.35 -1.10 1.71
C ASP A 325 -12.81 -1.33 1.34
N ALA A 326 -13.10 -1.61 0.06
CA ALA A 326 -14.44 -1.97 -0.37
C ALA A 326 -14.94 -3.25 0.30
N SER A 327 -14.09 -4.27 0.43
CA SER A 327 -14.45 -5.52 1.10
C SER A 327 -14.83 -5.30 2.57
N ASN A 328 -14.16 -4.36 3.26
CA ASN A 328 -14.51 -3.97 4.62
C ASN A 328 -15.90 -3.32 4.69
N LEU A 329 -16.18 -2.34 3.82
CA LEU A 329 -17.49 -1.70 3.78
C LEU A 329 -18.60 -2.68 3.38
N LEU A 330 -18.35 -3.56 2.41
CA LEU A 330 -19.35 -4.57 2.01
C LEU A 330 -19.61 -5.60 3.12
N SER A 331 -18.60 -5.95 3.93
CA SER A 331 -18.79 -6.78 5.13
C SER A 331 -19.67 -6.08 6.17
N GLU A 332 -19.51 -4.77 6.34
CA GLU A 332 -20.37 -3.95 7.22
C GLU A 332 -21.82 -3.95 6.72
N LEU A 333 -22.04 -3.66 5.43
CA LEU A 333 -23.38 -3.65 4.82
C LEU A 333 -24.06 -5.02 4.90
N ASN A 334 -23.32 -6.11 4.70
CA ASN A 334 -23.82 -7.47 4.88
C ASN A 334 -24.34 -7.70 6.31
N LYS A 335 -23.57 -7.27 7.31
CA LYS A 335 -23.94 -7.44 8.73
C LYS A 335 -25.11 -6.55 9.13
N GLU A 336 -25.18 -5.33 8.59
CA GLU A 336 -26.24 -4.36 8.92
C GLU A 336 -27.58 -4.70 8.24
N TYR A 337 -27.56 -4.94 6.92
CA TYR A 337 -28.78 -5.09 6.12
C TYR A 337 -29.17 -6.55 5.84
N GLY A 338 -28.29 -7.52 6.14
CA GLY A 338 -28.51 -8.91 5.76
C GLY A 338 -28.48 -9.15 4.25
N VAL A 339 -27.98 -8.18 3.47
CA VAL A 339 -27.82 -8.28 2.02
C VAL A 339 -26.75 -9.31 1.68
N GLN A 340 -26.94 -10.09 0.60
CA GLN A 340 -25.90 -11.03 0.16
C GLN A 340 -24.70 -10.26 -0.43
N VAL A 341 -23.49 -10.78 -0.27
CA VAL A 341 -22.27 -10.22 -0.88
C VAL A 341 -21.52 -11.30 -1.62
N ILE A 342 -21.01 -10.99 -2.81
CA ILE A 342 -20.18 -11.90 -3.62
C ILE A 342 -19.01 -11.12 -4.21
N GLY A 343 -17.79 -11.60 -4.01
CA GLY A 343 -16.62 -11.11 -4.73
C GLY A 343 -16.28 -11.97 -5.94
N ILE A 344 -16.02 -11.38 -7.11
CA ILE A 344 -15.44 -12.07 -8.27
C ILE A 344 -14.03 -11.53 -8.49
N ALA A 345 -13.03 -12.32 -8.10
CA ALA A 345 -11.63 -11.97 -8.18
C ALA A 345 -11.04 -12.27 -9.57
N PHE A 346 -10.34 -11.29 -10.14
CA PHE A 346 -9.45 -11.49 -11.27
C PHE A 346 -8.00 -11.31 -10.83
N GLU A 347 -7.22 -12.38 -10.94
CA GLU A 347 -5.88 -12.45 -10.38
C GLU A 347 -4.79 -12.27 -11.44
N ARG A 348 -3.60 -11.82 -11.01
CA ARG A 348 -2.46 -11.69 -11.93
C ARG A 348 -1.85 -13.04 -12.30
N HIS A 349 -2.11 -14.08 -11.51
CA HIS A 349 -1.67 -15.44 -11.79
C HIS A 349 -2.44 -16.02 -12.98
N ALA A 350 -1.70 -16.52 -13.97
CA ALA A 350 -2.30 -17.26 -15.10
C ALA A 350 -2.66 -18.71 -14.72
N ASP A 351 -1.95 -19.29 -13.75
CA ASP A 351 -2.22 -20.61 -13.21
C ASP A 351 -3.42 -20.57 -12.24
N VAL A 352 -4.43 -21.40 -12.49
CA VAL A 352 -5.69 -21.39 -11.73
C VAL A 352 -5.47 -21.80 -10.27
N GLU A 353 -4.63 -22.82 -10.01
CA GLU A 353 -4.38 -23.26 -8.64
C GLU A 353 -3.65 -22.18 -7.82
N ALA A 354 -2.69 -21.47 -8.44
CA ALA A 354 -2.02 -20.33 -7.82
C ALA A 354 -3.00 -19.19 -7.54
N ALA A 355 -3.88 -18.87 -8.48
CA ALA A 355 -4.91 -17.85 -8.29
C ALA A 355 -5.86 -18.21 -7.13
N LEU A 356 -6.36 -19.45 -7.09
CA LEU A 356 -7.24 -19.93 -6.01
C LEU A 356 -6.58 -19.85 -4.64
N ARG A 357 -5.30 -20.22 -4.52
CA ARG A 357 -4.56 -20.08 -3.25
C ARG A 357 -4.47 -18.63 -2.76
N VAL A 358 -4.27 -17.69 -3.67
CA VAL A 358 -4.19 -16.28 -3.32
C VAL A 358 -5.57 -15.72 -2.96
N VAL A 359 -6.63 -16.14 -3.65
CA VAL A 359 -8.02 -15.78 -3.31
C VAL A 359 -8.42 -16.29 -1.93
N GLU A 360 -8.11 -17.56 -1.61
CA GLU A 360 -8.39 -18.13 -0.28
C GLU A 360 -7.60 -17.39 0.81
N LYS A 361 -6.32 -17.07 0.56
CA LYS A 361 -5.51 -16.26 1.47
C LYS A 361 -6.09 -14.86 1.66
N TYR A 362 -6.54 -14.20 0.59
CA TYR A 362 -7.19 -12.89 0.63
C TYR A 362 -8.45 -12.93 1.52
N LYS A 363 -9.32 -13.90 1.30
CA LYS A 363 -10.53 -14.12 2.11
C LYS A 363 -10.21 -14.38 3.58
N SER A 364 -9.23 -15.25 3.85
CA SER A 364 -8.83 -15.65 5.21
C SER A 364 -8.19 -14.50 5.99
N ASP A 365 -7.22 -13.81 5.41
CA ASP A 365 -6.48 -12.73 6.06
C ASP A 365 -7.37 -11.52 6.34
N LEU A 366 -8.36 -11.26 5.48
CA LEU A 366 -9.37 -10.21 5.68
C LEU A 366 -10.59 -10.66 6.49
N LYS A 367 -10.68 -11.95 6.84
CA LYS A 367 -11.79 -12.54 7.61
C LYS A 367 -13.15 -12.25 6.96
N LEU A 368 -13.25 -12.45 5.66
CA LEU A 368 -14.48 -12.22 4.90
C LEU A 368 -15.44 -13.41 5.07
N ASP A 369 -16.64 -13.11 5.55
CA ASP A 369 -17.70 -14.10 5.83
C ASP A 369 -18.57 -14.43 4.60
N PHE A 370 -18.18 -13.95 3.42
CA PHE A 370 -18.89 -14.13 2.16
C PHE A 370 -17.98 -14.75 1.07
N PRO A 371 -18.53 -15.35 0.00
CA PRO A 371 -17.72 -15.98 -1.03
C PRO A 371 -16.89 -14.96 -1.82
N ILE A 372 -15.61 -15.32 -2.04
CA ILE A 372 -14.76 -14.72 -3.07
C ILE A 372 -14.47 -15.82 -4.09
N LEU A 373 -15.02 -15.65 -5.29
CA LEU A 373 -14.90 -16.55 -6.42
C LEU A 373 -13.74 -16.12 -7.32
N LEU A 374 -13.15 -17.06 -8.06
CA LEU A 374 -12.16 -16.77 -9.08
C LEU A 374 -12.84 -16.65 -10.45
N GLY A 375 -12.90 -15.44 -10.99
CA GLY A 375 -13.38 -15.18 -12.36
C GLY A 375 -12.34 -15.48 -13.43
N GLY A 376 -11.04 -15.46 -13.08
CA GLY A 376 -9.94 -15.79 -14.00
C GLY A 376 -8.73 -14.89 -13.80
N ASN A 377 -7.93 -14.72 -14.85
CA ASN A 377 -6.79 -13.80 -14.84
C ASN A 377 -7.15 -12.45 -15.50
N LEU A 378 -6.20 -11.51 -15.56
CA LEU A 378 -6.41 -10.15 -16.08
C LEU A 378 -6.51 -10.04 -17.62
N ASP A 379 -6.53 -11.15 -18.35
CA ASP A 379 -6.71 -11.17 -19.80
C ASP A 379 -8.13 -10.69 -20.18
N ARG A 380 -8.23 -9.87 -21.23
CA ARG A 380 -9.50 -9.20 -21.58
C ARG A 380 -10.55 -10.20 -22.06
N GLU A 381 -10.13 -11.21 -22.81
CA GLU A 381 -10.99 -12.26 -23.34
C GLU A 381 -11.47 -13.17 -22.21
N VAL A 382 -10.61 -13.46 -21.22
CA VAL A 382 -11.00 -14.18 -19.99
C VAL A 382 -12.03 -13.38 -19.21
N ILE A 383 -11.79 -12.09 -18.96
CA ILE A 383 -12.74 -11.21 -18.27
C ILE A 383 -14.09 -11.17 -19.01
N ALA A 384 -14.08 -10.99 -20.33
CA ALA A 384 -15.30 -10.91 -21.12
C ALA A 384 -16.09 -12.22 -21.13
N ALA A 385 -15.42 -13.37 -21.13
CA ALA A 385 -16.07 -14.68 -21.03
C ALA A 385 -16.68 -14.91 -19.63
N SER A 386 -16.01 -14.42 -18.59
CA SER A 386 -16.46 -14.55 -17.20
C SER A 386 -17.54 -13.55 -16.80
N LEU A 387 -17.59 -12.38 -17.44
CA LEU A 387 -18.55 -11.29 -17.16
C LEU A 387 -19.24 -10.79 -18.44
N PRO A 388 -20.11 -11.59 -19.08
CA PRO A 388 -20.69 -11.24 -20.37
C PRO A 388 -21.71 -10.08 -20.34
N SER A 389 -22.18 -9.67 -19.15
CA SER A 389 -23.17 -8.59 -18.98
C SER A 389 -22.57 -7.17 -18.97
N ILE A 390 -21.25 -7.02 -19.09
CA ILE A 390 -20.58 -5.71 -19.11
C ILE A 390 -19.56 -5.60 -20.24
N GLU A 391 -19.35 -4.38 -20.75
CA GLU A 391 -18.29 -4.08 -21.72
C GLU A 391 -16.94 -3.87 -21.01
N GLY A 392 -16.40 -4.97 -20.49
CA GLY A 392 -15.12 -5.01 -19.79
C GLY A 392 -15.13 -4.30 -18.42
N VAL A 393 -14.02 -4.46 -17.70
CA VAL A 393 -13.83 -3.88 -16.36
C VAL A 393 -12.98 -2.62 -16.46
N ARG A 394 -13.57 -1.46 -16.10
CA ARG A 394 -12.88 -0.17 -16.19
C ARG A 394 -12.00 0.14 -14.98
N ALA A 395 -12.41 -0.30 -13.79
CA ALA A 395 -11.66 -0.12 -12.56
C ALA A 395 -11.94 -1.27 -11.58
N TYR A 396 -11.01 -1.45 -10.65
CA TYR A 396 -11.18 -2.35 -9.52
C TYR A 396 -11.18 -1.52 -8.23
N PRO A 397 -12.15 -1.73 -7.32
CA PRO A 397 -13.30 -2.61 -7.49
C PRO A 397 -14.36 -1.99 -8.42
N THR A 398 -15.28 -2.81 -8.93
CA THR A 398 -16.57 -2.34 -9.46
C THR A 398 -17.68 -3.08 -8.73
N VAL A 399 -18.60 -2.36 -8.10
CA VAL A 399 -19.69 -2.93 -7.31
C VAL A 399 -20.99 -2.84 -8.10
N PHE A 400 -21.78 -3.90 -8.09
CA PHE A 400 -23.11 -4.00 -8.67
C PHE A 400 -24.12 -4.26 -7.56
N PHE A 401 -25.22 -3.52 -7.63
CA PHE A 401 -26.36 -3.66 -6.73
C PHE A 401 -27.44 -4.42 -7.48
N LEU A 402 -27.67 -5.67 -7.08
CA LEU A 402 -28.51 -6.61 -7.79
C LEU A 402 -29.75 -6.95 -6.96
N ASP A 403 -30.92 -7.01 -7.60
CA ASP A 403 -32.13 -7.49 -6.92
C ASP A 403 -32.10 -9.02 -6.69
N SER A 404 -33.19 -9.57 -6.15
CA SER A 404 -33.31 -11.01 -5.88
C SER A 404 -33.31 -11.88 -7.13
N GLU A 405 -33.53 -11.27 -8.30
CA GLU A 405 -33.57 -11.89 -9.61
C GLU A 405 -32.27 -11.63 -10.38
N PHE A 406 -31.26 -11.02 -9.76
CA PHE A 406 -29.98 -10.66 -10.39
C PHE A 406 -30.09 -9.60 -11.51
N GLU A 407 -31.17 -8.83 -11.54
CA GLU A 407 -31.25 -7.62 -12.37
C GLU A 407 -30.40 -6.51 -11.74
N ILE A 408 -29.67 -5.77 -12.58
CA ILE A 408 -28.76 -4.70 -12.18
C ILE A 408 -29.58 -3.44 -11.87
N VAL A 409 -29.67 -3.11 -10.59
CA VAL A 409 -30.36 -1.89 -10.12
C VAL A 409 -29.43 -0.67 -10.18
N ASP A 410 -28.15 -0.86 -9.84
CA ASP A 410 -27.14 0.19 -9.85
C ASP A 410 -25.73 -0.40 -10.00
N SER A 411 -24.75 0.45 -10.32
CA SER A 411 -23.34 0.08 -10.31
C SER A 411 -22.49 1.22 -9.76
N TYR A 412 -21.30 0.91 -9.24
CA TYR A 412 -20.35 1.88 -8.73
C TYR A 412 -18.93 1.45 -9.08
N THR A 413 -18.26 2.22 -9.93
CA THR A 413 -16.94 1.90 -10.48
C THR A 413 -15.84 2.63 -9.71
N GLY A 414 -14.85 1.91 -9.21
CA GLY A 414 -13.76 2.45 -8.38
C GLY A 414 -14.14 2.57 -6.90
N PHE A 415 -13.15 2.89 -6.07
CA PHE A 415 -13.36 3.09 -4.63
C PHE A 415 -12.33 4.04 -4.05
N SER A 416 -12.78 5.19 -3.57
CA SER A 416 -11.95 6.14 -2.82
C SER A 416 -11.99 5.78 -1.35
N GLY A 417 -10.88 5.29 -0.82
CA GLY A 417 -10.75 4.77 0.53
C GLY A 417 -10.67 5.85 1.62
N PRO A 418 -10.50 5.44 2.89
CA PRO A 418 -10.58 6.34 4.04
C PRO A 418 -9.45 7.39 4.13
N ALA A 419 -8.42 7.29 3.27
CA ALA A 419 -7.38 8.31 3.13
C ALA A 419 -7.88 9.60 2.45
N THR A 420 -9.11 9.61 1.95
CA THR A 420 -9.67 10.68 1.11
C THR A 420 -10.78 11.46 1.82
N SER A 421 -10.94 12.74 1.48
CA SER A 421 -12.05 13.55 2.00
C SER A 421 -13.43 13.14 1.48
N VAL A 422 -13.50 12.32 0.42
CA VAL A 422 -14.76 11.88 -0.22
C VAL A 422 -15.29 10.54 0.32
N TYR A 423 -14.52 9.86 1.19
CA TYR A 423 -14.89 8.53 1.69
C TYR A 423 -16.23 8.50 2.42
N GLU A 424 -16.52 9.49 3.27
CA GLU A 424 -17.79 9.54 4.01
C GLU A 424 -19.01 9.62 3.08
N GLU A 425 -18.89 10.36 1.97
CA GLU A 425 -19.96 10.48 0.98
C GLU A 425 -20.15 9.16 0.21
N LEU A 426 -19.06 8.48 -0.13
CA LEU A 426 -19.09 7.15 -0.72
C LEU A 426 -19.82 6.18 0.22
N VAL A 427 -19.45 6.12 1.50
CA VAL A 427 -20.09 5.25 2.50
C VAL A 427 -21.59 5.55 2.57
N ARG A 428 -22.00 6.81 2.72
CA ARG A 428 -23.43 7.20 2.75
C ARG A 428 -24.18 6.76 1.48
N THR A 429 -23.55 6.87 0.32
CA THR A 429 -24.12 6.42 -0.95
C THR A 429 -24.38 4.92 -0.93
N PHE A 430 -23.41 4.13 -0.50
CA PHE A 430 -23.53 2.67 -0.40
C PHE A 430 -24.63 2.23 0.58
N HIS A 431 -24.72 2.84 1.77
CA HIS A 431 -25.83 2.57 2.69
C HIS A 431 -27.19 2.94 2.08
N THR A 432 -27.27 4.08 1.38
CA THR A 432 -28.53 4.54 0.76
C THR A 432 -29.00 3.55 -0.31
N ILE A 433 -28.13 3.14 -1.23
CA ILE A 433 -28.51 2.20 -2.29
C ILE A 433 -28.83 0.83 -1.69
N THR A 434 -28.04 0.34 -0.73
CA THR A 434 -28.26 -0.96 -0.10
C THR A 434 -29.58 -1.02 0.66
N SER A 435 -29.91 0.01 1.45
CA SER A 435 -31.19 0.07 2.20
C SER A 435 -32.40 0.08 1.27
N GLN A 436 -32.33 0.81 0.15
CA GLN A 436 -33.36 0.79 -0.89
C GLN A 436 -33.50 -0.59 -1.53
N LEU A 437 -32.37 -1.24 -1.83
CA LEU A 437 -32.32 -2.55 -2.47
C LEU A 437 -32.98 -3.65 -1.62
N VAL A 438 -32.79 -3.63 -0.30
CA VAL A 438 -33.42 -4.61 0.62
C VAL A 438 -34.82 -4.22 1.09
N GLY A 439 -35.36 -3.08 0.63
CA GLY A 439 -36.67 -2.56 1.07
C GLY A 439 -36.69 -2.15 2.55
N HIS A 440 -35.55 -1.74 3.09
CA HIS A 440 -35.38 -1.31 4.46
C HIS A 440 -35.61 0.21 4.56
N ASP A 441 -36.87 0.63 4.63
CA ASP A 441 -37.21 2.03 4.90
C ASP A 441 -36.72 2.40 6.32
N GLN A 442 -35.80 3.38 6.42
CA GLN A 442 -35.33 3.94 7.70
C GLN A 442 -36.40 4.77 8.42
#